data_AF-A0A8T7L8J9-F1
#
_entry.id   AF-A0A8T7L8J9-F1
#
_cell.length_a   1.000
_cell.length_b   1.000
_cell.length_c   1.000
_cell.angle_alpha   90.00
_cell.angle_beta   90.00
_cell.angle_gamma   90.00
#
_symmetry.space_group_name_H-M   'P 1'
#
loop_
_entity.id
_entity.type
_entity.pdbx_description
1 polymer ?
#
loop_
_entity_poly.entity_id
_entity_poly.type
_entity_poly.pdbx_seq_one_letter_code
_entity_poly.pdbx_strand_id
1 'polypeptide(L)' 'MNKLYWESSYEIVLTLKQAYPDTDLDTLGLEQLYHYIVTLPNFADDPALVNEGILNEILREWYEEVNP' A
#
# COMPACT_ATOMS: atom_id res chain seq x y z
N MET A 1 -13.85 -10.07 0.31
CA MET A 1 -12.72 -9.12 0.43
C MET A 1 -13.31 -7.74 0.62
N ASN A 2 -12.82 -6.99 1.62
CA ASN A 2 -13.25 -5.60 1.81
C ASN A 2 -12.64 -4.74 0.70
N LYS A 3 -13.40 -3.73 0.24
CA LYS A 3 -12.93 -2.75 -0.74
C LYS A 3 -11.84 -1.89 -0.10
N LEU A 4 -10.77 -1.62 -0.83
CA LEU A 4 -9.68 -0.75 -0.40
C LEU A 4 -9.87 0.63 -1.00
N TYR A 5 -9.78 1.63 -0.13
CA TYR A 5 -9.77 3.05 -0.47
C TYR A 5 -8.45 3.66 -0.01
N TRP A 6 -8.04 4.78 -0.58
CA TRP A 6 -6.77 5.42 -0.20
C TRP A 6 -6.69 5.79 1.29
N GLU A 7 -7.84 6.03 1.92
CA GLU A 7 -7.96 6.32 3.36
C GLU A 7 -7.83 5.07 4.26
N SER A 8 -7.84 3.87 3.68
CA SER A 8 -7.78 2.57 4.38
C SER A 8 -6.36 2.03 4.43
N SER A 9 -5.42 2.83 4.95
CA SER A 9 -3.98 2.54 4.91
C SER A 9 -3.64 1.20 5.58
N TYR A 10 -4.23 0.91 6.74
CA TYR A 10 -4.05 -0.36 7.45
C TYR A 10 -4.51 -1.56 6.62
N GLU A 11 -5.73 -1.53 6.06
CA GLU A 11 -6.23 -2.63 5.24
C GLU A 11 -5.42 -2.82 3.95
N ILE A 12 -4.93 -1.72 3.36
CA ILE A 12 -4.01 -1.77 2.23
C ILE A 12 -2.73 -2.49 2.64
N VAL A 13 -2.10 -2.11 3.75
CA VAL A 13 -0.86 -2.73 4.25
C VAL A 13 -1.05 -4.23 4.53
N LEU A 14 -2.14 -4.62 5.18
CA LEU A 14 -2.43 -6.04 5.41
C LEU A 14 -2.55 -6.83 4.10
N THR A 15 -3.16 -6.22 3.08
CA THR A 15 -3.31 -6.85 1.76
C THR A 15 -1.96 -6.92 1.04
N LEU A 16 -1.13 -5.87 1.12
CA LEU A 16 0.22 -5.83 0.54
C LEU A 16 1.15 -6.87 1.19
N LYS A 17 1.11 -7.02 2.52
CA LYS A 17 1.86 -8.06 3.26
C LYS A 17 1.51 -9.48 2.78
N GLN A 18 0.25 -9.72 2.41
CA GLN A 18 -0.20 -11.02 1.90
C GLN A 18 0.18 -11.22 0.42
N ALA A 19 0.07 -10.17 -0.40
CA ALA A 19 0.31 -10.24 -1.84
C ALA A 19 1.81 -10.21 -2.21
N TYR A 20 2.62 -9.50 -1.42
CA TYR A 20 4.04 -9.25 -1.68
C TYR A 20 4.89 -9.45 -0.40
N PRO A 21 4.90 -10.66 0.20
CA PRO A 21 5.54 -10.92 1.50
C PRO A 21 7.06 -10.72 1.50
N ASP A 22 7.71 -10.86 0.34
CA ASP A 22 9.17 -10.77 0.19
C ASP A 22 9.64 -9.37 -0.27
N THR A 23 8.78 -8.35 -0.15
CA THR A 23 9.13 -6.98 -0.56
C THR A 23 10.16 -6.39 0.38
N ASP A 24 11.28 -5.92 -0.20
CA ASP A 24 12.26 -5.11 0.52
C ASP A 24 11.78 -3.64 0.58
N LEU A 25 11.35 -3.21 1.77
CA LEU A 25 10.81 -1.86 1.98
C LEU A 25 11.89 -0.77 1.92
N ASP A 26 13.16 -1.09 2.17
CA ASP A 26 14.26 -0.12 2.13
C ASP A 26 14.56 0.33 0.69
N THR A 27 14.17 -0.49 -0.30
CA THR A 27 14.37 -0.21 -1.73
C THR A 27 13.06 0.04 -2.49
N LEU A 28 11.90 -0.04 -1.81
CA LEU A 28 10.59 0.17 -2.42
C LEU A 28 10.33 1.67 -2.69
N GLY A 29 10.33 2.05 -3.96
CA GLY A 29 9.95 3.40 -4.40
C GLY A 29 8.43 3.63 -4.44
N LEU A 30 8.01 4.90 -4.38
CA LEU A 30 6.58 5.28 -4.39
C LEU A 30 5.84 4.88 -5.67
N GLU A 31 6.52 4.90 -6.84
CA GLU A 31 5.94 4.45 -8.11
C GLU A 31 5.60 2.95 -8.07
N GLN A 32 6.53 2.14 -7.54
CA GLN A 32 6.32 0.70 -7.39
C GLN A 32 5.22 0.40 -6.36
N LEU A 33 5.20 1.12 -5.24
CA LEU A 33 4.15 1.00 -4.23
C LEU A 33 2.77 1.36 -4.82
N TYR A 34 2.68 2.46 -5.57
CA TYR A 34 1.46 2.82 -6.28
C TYR A 34 0.98 1.69 -7.19
N HIS A 35 1.87 1.12 -8.00
CA HIS A 35 1.54 0.00 -8.89
C HIS A 35 1.05 -1.24 -8.12
N TYR A 36 1.67 -1.57 -6.99
CA TYR A 36 1.19 -2.66 -6.15
C TYR A 36 -0.23 -2.39 -5.67
N ILE A 37 -0.52 -1.19 -5.16
CA ILE A 37 -1.83 -0.87 -4.58
C ILE A 37 -2.94 -0.88 -5.63
N VAL A 38 -2.76 -0.18 -6.75
CA VAL A 38 -3.82 -0.06 -7.78
C VAL A 38 -4.07 -1.34 -8.56
N THR A 39 -3.16 -2.33 -8.45
CA THR A 39 -3.33 -3.66 -9.06
C THR A 39 -3.92 -4.69 -8.09
N LEU A 40 -4.15 -4.34 -6.82
CA LEU A 40 -4.83 -5.22 -5.87
C LEU A 40 -6.26 -5.52 -6.34
N PRO A 41 -6.71 -6.78 -6.27
CA PRO A 41 -8.02 -7.20 -6.80
C PRO A 41 -9.22 -6.55 -6.10
N ASN A 42 -9.01 -5.98 -4.91
CA ASN A 42 -10.01 -5.31 -4.10
C ASN A 42 -9.81 -3.79 -3.99
N PHE A 43 -8.87 -3.20 -4.73
CA PHE A 43 -8.73 -1.76 -4.85
C PHE A 43 -9.98 -1.18 -5.53
N ALA A 44 -10.60 -0.17 -4.91
CA ALA A 44 -11.92 0.34 -5.29
C ALA A 44 -12.01 1.87 -5.27
N ASP A 45 -10.87 2.56 -5.29
CA ASP A 45 -10.78 4.02 -5.33
C ASP A 45 -10.36 4.53 -6.72
N ASP A 46 -10.36 5.84 -6.91
CA ASP A 46 -9.80 6.48 -8.10
C ASP A 46 -8.26 6.57 -7.97
N PRO A 47 -7.49 5.93 -8.87
CA PRO A 47 -6.03 6.03 -8.87
C PRO A 47 -5.50 7.48 -8.96
N ALA A 48 -6.27 8.40 -9.55
CA ALA A 48 -5.87 9.80 -9.71
C ALA A 48 -5.95 10.64 -8.42
N LEU A 49 -6.60 10.14 -7.36
CA LEU A 49 -6.69 10.83 -6.07
C LEU A 49 -5.42 10.68 -5.21
N VAL A 50 -4.53 9.77 -5.60
CA VAL A 50 -3.29 9.53 -4.87
C VAL A 50 -2.33 10.73 -4.95
N ASN A 51 -1.56 10.93 -3.90
CA ASN A 51 -0.42 11.83 -3.89
C ASN A 51 0.73 11.18 -3.09
N GLU A 52 1.91 11.78 -3.13
CA GLU A 52 3.08 11.26 -2.42
C GLU A 52 2.85 11.16 -0.90
N GLY A 53 2.01 12.03 -0.31
CA GLY A 53 1.67 11.98 1.11
C GLY A 53 0.96 10.69 1.51
N ILE A 54 -0.06 10.29 0.73
CA ILE A 54 -0.80 9.04 0.93
C ILE A 54 0.13 7.83 0.77
N LEU A 55 0.95 7.81 -0.28
CA LEU A 55 1.88 6.69 -0.51
C LEU A 55 2.93 6.57 0.60
N ASN A 56 3.45 7.70 1.09
CA ASN A 56 4.39 7.70 2.21
C ASN A 56 3.74 7.25 3.52
N GLU A 57 2.47 7.61 3.77
CA GLU A 57 1.73 7.12 4.93
C GLU A 57 1.57 5.61 4.90
N ILE A 58 1.16 5.05 3.76
CA ILE A 58 1.03 3.60 3.56
C ILE A 58 2.39 2.91 3.69
N LEU A 59 3.45 3.47 3.10
CA LEU A 59 4.81 2.92 3.19
C LEU A 59 5.32 2.91 4.64
N ARG A 60 5.10 4.00 5.38
CA ARG A 60 5.47 4.10 6.79
C ARG A 60 4.73 3.08 7.64
N GLU A 61 3.41 2.95 7.44
CA GLU A 61 2.62 1.97 8.16
C GLU A 61 3.05 0.53 7.83
N TRP A 62 3.41 0.24 6.57
CA TRP A 62 3.98 -1.06 6.22
C TRP A 62 5.32 -1.29 6.94
N TYR A 63 6.16 -0.27 7.03
CA TYR A 63 7.43 -0.36 7.75
C TYR A 63 7.25 -0.64 9.24
N GLU A 64 6.33 0.07 9.91
CA GLU A 64 5.96 -0.15 11.32
C GLU A 64 5.40 -1.57 11.54
N GLU A 65 4.59 -2.07 10.60
CA GLU A 65 4.00 -3.41 10.64
C GLU A 65 4.97 -4.57 10.43
N VAL A 66 6.18 -4.32 9.90
CA VAL A 66 7.24 -5.34 9.77
C VAL A 66 8.38 -5.13 10.78
N ASN A 67 8.48 -3.94 11.39
CA ASN A 67 9.50 -3.56 12.38
C ASN A 67 8.86 -2.97 13.66
N PRO A 68 8.28 -3.81 14.54
CA PRO A 68 7.59 -3.37 15.77
C PRO A 68 8.52 -2.97 16.93
#